data_AF-A0A382TQ37-F1
#
_entry.id   AF-A0A382TQ37-F1
#
_cell.length_a   1.000
_cell.length_b   1.000
_cell.length_c   1.000
_cell.angle_alpha   90.00
_cell.angle_beta   90.00
_cell.angle_gamma   90.00
#
_symmetry.space_group_name_H-M   'P 1'
#
loop_
_entity.id
_entity.type
_entity.pdbx_description
1 polymer ?
#
loop_
_entity_poly.entity_id
_entity_poly.type
_entity_poly.pdbx_seq_one_letter_code
_entity_poly.pdbx_strand_id
1 'polypeptide(L)'
;MDKKASDIELPDARGHFGPFGGRYVIETLMPALDSLERLYEEARSDPKFQSDLNYYLREYVGRPTPLFYAERLTKHLGGAKIYFKREDLNHTGAHKINNTIGSALLTLRMGK
;
A
#
# COMPACT_ATOMS: atom_id res chain seq x y z
N MET A 1 -14.97 -1.72 32.43
CA MET A 1 -15.63 -2.01 31.13
C MET A 1 -14.61 -1.72 30.05
N ASP A 2 -13.77 -2.72 29.78
CA ASP A 2 -12.63 -2.59 28.87
C ASP A 2 -13.11 -2.71 27.43
N LYS A 3 -13.05 -1.62 26.69
CA LYS A 3 -13.17 -1.68 25.22
C LYS A 3 -11.96 -2.47 24.72
N LYS A 4 -12.21 -3.65 24.13
CA LYS A 4 -11.20 -4.42 23.39
C LYS A 4 -10.51 -3.50 22.39
N ALA A 5 -9.19 -3.59 22.29
CA ALA A 5 -8.35 -2.85 21.34
C ALA A 5 -8.62 -3.19 19.85
N SER A 6 -9.70 -3.91 19.53
CA SER A 6 -9.99 -4.45 18.20
C SER A 6 -10.72 -3.49 17.26
N ASP A 7 -11.24 -2.36 17.75
CA ASP A 7 -12.18 -1.50 17.00
C ASP A 7 -11.71 -0.04 16.84
N ILE A 8 -10.44 0.26 17.10
CA ILE A 8 -9.90 1.60 16.82
C ILE A 8 -9.48 1.64 15.35
N GLU A 9 -10.24 2.38 14.54
CA GLU A 9 -9.85 2.70 13.17
C GLU A 9 -8.58 3.55 13.22
N LEU A 10 -7.50 3.03 12.62
CA LEU A 10 -6.19 3.65 12.58
C LEU A 10 -5.79 3.94 11.13
N PRO A 11 -5.09 5.05 10.85
CA PRO A 11 -4.77 6.14 11.78
C PRO A 11 -6.01 6.93 12.24
N ASP A 12 -5.87 7.74 13.31
CA ASP A 12 -6.90 8.72 13.67
C ASP A 12 -7.06 9.79 12.56
N ALA A 13 -8.11 10.63 12.65
CA ALA A 13 -8.37 11.69 11.66
C ALA A 13 -7.25 12.75 11.54
N ARG A 14 -6.25 12.73 12.43
CA ARG A 14 -5.06 13.59 12.38
C ARG A 14 -3.83 12.85 11.88
N GLY A 15 -3.95 11.59 11.49
CA GLY A 15 -2.86 10.75 10.99
C GLY A 15 -2.06 10.03 12.09
N HIS A 16 -2.56 9.96 13.33
CA HIS A 16 -1.83 9.34 14.44
C HIS A 16 -2.18 7.85 14.63
N PHE A 17 -1.14 7.04 14.84
CA PHE A 17 -1.20 5.68 15.34
C PHE A 17 -0.80 5.68 16.82
N GLY A 18 -1.74 6.00 17.70
CA GLY A 18 -1.42 6.27 19.11
C GLY A 18 -0.49 7.48 19.24
N PRO A 19 0.70 7.35 19.87
CA PRO A 19 1.66 8.46 19.97
C PRO A 19 2.49 8.69 18.70
N PHE A 20 2.37 7.87 17.67
CA PHE A 20 3.18 7.94 16.44
C PHE A 20 2.40 8.53 15.26
N GLY A 21 3.07 8.97 14.21
CA GLY A 21 2.43 9.51 13.00
C GLY A 21 2.19 11.01 13.11
N GLY A 22 1.03 11.48 12.63
CA GLY A 22 0.69 12.89 12.57
C GLY A 22 1.36 13.64 11.42
N ARG A 23 1.16 14.97 11.39
CA ARG A 23 1.68 15.87 10.36
C ARG A 23 2.57 16.94 11.00
N TYR A 24 3.88 16.70 11.00
CA TYR A 24 4.89 17.62 11.53
C TYR A 24 5.69 18.22 10.38
N VAL A 25 5.06 19.13 9.63
CA VAL A 25 5.63 19.78 8.44
C VAL A 25 5.50 21.30 8.54
N ILE A 26 6.15 22.03 7.64
CA ILE A 26 5.97 23.49 7.56
C ILE A 26 4.55 23.83 7.09
N GLU A 27 4.00 24.93 7.61
CA GLU A 27 2.63 25.39 7.33
C GLU A 27 2.35 25.51 5.83
N THR A 28 3.33 25.95 5.05
CA THR A 28 3.20 26.14 3.60
C THR A 28 2.97 24.83 2.82
N LEU A 29 3.24 23.66 3.42
CA LEU A 29 2.94 22.35 2.83
C LEU A 29 1.54 21.83 3.19
N MET A 30 0.90 22.37 4.23
CA MET A 30 -0.40 21.88 4.70
C MET A 30 -1.49 21.89 3.61
N PRO A 31 -1.64 22.94 2.79
CA PRO A 31 -2.66 22.95 1.72
C PRO A 31 -2.44 21.85 0.67
N ALA A 32 -1.19 21.51 0.36
CA ALA A 32 -0.86 20.45 -0.59
C ALA A 32 -1.18 19.07 -0.01
N LEU A 33 -0.88 18.84 1.26
CA LEU A 33 -1.19 17.60 1.96
C LEU A 33 -2.71 17.40 2.09
N ASP A 34 -3.46 18.43 2.49
CA ASP A 34 -4.92 18.37 2.60
C ASP A 34 -5.57 18.08 1.24
N SER A 35 -5.05 18.68 0.17
CA SER A 35 -5.54 18.42 -1.18
C SER A 35 -5.26 16.97 -1.61
N LEU A 36 -4.06 16.46 -1.30
CA LEU A 36 -3.68 15.09 -1.62
C LEU A 36 -4.53 14.07 -0.86
N GLU A 37 -4.78 14.30 0.43
CA GLU A 37 -5.61 13.44 1.28
C GLU A 37 -7.04 13.35 0.75
N ARG A 38 -7.67 14.49 0.42
CA ARG A 38 -9.02 14.50 -0.18
C ARG A 38 -9.08 13.70 -1.48
N LEU A 39 -8.14 13.95 -2.39
CA LEU A 39 -8.08 13.26 -3.68
C LEU A 39 -7.84 11.76 -3.53
N TYR A 40 -7.01 11.37 -2.56
CA TYR A 40 -6.77 9.97 -2.25
C TYR A 40 -8.05 9.28 -1.76
N GLU A 41 -8.80 9.88 -0.83
CA GLU A 41 -10.06 9.29 -0.32
C GLU A 41 -11.15 9.19 -1.39
N GLU A 42 -11.24 10.20 -2.26
CA GLU A 42 -12.11 10.14 -3.45
C GLU A 42 -11.68 9.00 -4.40
N ALA A 43 -10.39 8.90 -4.72
CA ALA A 43 -9.87 7.85 -5.61
C ALA A 43 -9.99 6.45 -5.02
N ARG A 44 -9.84 6.32 -3.70
CA ARG A 44 -9.97 5.05 -2.97
C ARG A 44 -11.37 4.47 -3.08
N SER A 45 -12.40 5.32 -3.08
CA SER A 45 -13.82 4.91 -3.18
C SER A 45 -14.34 4.85 -4.62
N ASP A 46 -13.63 5.41 -5.60
CA ASP A 46 -14.00 5.44 -7.01
C ASP A 46 -13.77 4.08 -7.72
N PRO A 47 -14.84 3.40 -8.20
CA PRO A 47 -14.72 2.12 -8.89
C PRO A 47 -13.88 2.18 -10.17
N LYS A 48 -13.88 3.32 -10.87
CA LYS A 48 -13.06 3.50 -12.07
C LYS A 48 -11.57 3.51 -11.71
N PHE A 49 -11.19 4.26 -10.68
CA PHE A 49 -9.81 4.30 -10.22
C PHE A 49 -9.32 2.92 -9.78
N GLN A 50 -10.16 2.17 -9.03
CA GLN A 50 -9.84 0.80 -8.64
C GLN A 50 -9.70 -0.13 -9.84
N SER A 51 -10.54 0.01 -10.86
CA SER A 51 -10.45 -0.75 -12.11
C SER A 51 -9.13 -0.46 -12.85
N ASP A 52 -8.77 0.81 -13.00
CA ASP A 52 -7.54 1.22 -13.69
C ASP A 52 -6.29 0.75 -12.91
N LEU A 53 -6.27 0.90 -11.58
CA LEU A 53 -5.18 0.40 -10.73
C LEU A 53 -5.04 -1.12 -10.87
N ASN A 54 -6.13 -1.87 -10.77
CA ASN A 54 -6.11 -3.33 -10.89
C ASN A 54 -5.64 -3.78 -12.27
N TYR A 55 -6.03 -3.07 -13.34
CA TYR A 55 -5.54 -3.33 -14.69
C TYR A 55 -4.02 -3.21 -14.75
N TYR A 56 -3.43 -2.10 -14.31
CA TYR A 56 -1.97 -1.93 -14.35
C TYR A 56 -1.23 -2.87 -13.41
N LEU A 57 -1.79 -3.16 -12.23
CA LEU A 57 -1.22 -4.16 -11.33
C LEU A 57 -1.14 -5.54 -11.99
N ARG A 58 -2.15 -5.94 -12.77
CA ARG A 58 -2.17 -7.23 -13.45
C ARG A 58 -1.32 -7.24 -14.72
N GLU A 59 -1.62 -6.34 -15.65
CA GLU A 59 -1.06 -6.36 -17.01
C GLU A 59 0.35 -5.79 -17.09
N TYR A 60 0.70 -4.83 -16.24
CA TYR A 60 2.01 -4.16 -16.28
C TYR A 60 2.94 -4.62 -15.16
N VAL A 61 2.46 -4.61 -13.90
CA VAL A 61 3.29 -5.02 -12.76
C VAL A 61 3.49 -6.54 -12.72
N GLY A 62 2.55 -7.33 -13.25
CA GLY A 62 2.62 -8.79 -13.25
C GLY A 62 2.05 -9.44 -11.98
N ARG A 63 1.05 -8.81 -11.35
CA ARG A 63 0.35 -9.39 -10.19
C ARG A 63 -0.71 -10.41 -10.62
N PRO A 64 -1.04 -11.39 -9.76
CA PRO A 64 -0.46 -11.65 -8.44
C PRO A 64 0.89 -12.36 -8.50
N THR A 65 1.76 -12.06 -7.54
CA THR A 65 3.03 -12.78 -7.37
C THR A 65 2.82 -14.12 -6.67
N PRO A 66 3.55 -15.19 -7.06
CA PRO A 66 3.39 -16.51 -6.46
C PRO A 66 3.89 -16.57 -5.01
N LEU A 67 3.32 -17.49 -4.24
CA LEU A 67 3.83 -17.90 -2.93
C LEU A 67 4.66 -19.18 -3.12
N PHE A 68 5.98 -19.03 -3.17
CA PHE A 68 6.89 -20.11 -3.51
C PHE A 68 7.28 -20.94 -2.28
N TYR A 69 7.05 -22.26 -2.32
CA TYR A 69 7.50 -23.17 -1.27
C TYR A 69 9.00 -23.46 -1.39
N ALA A 70 9.79 -23.00 -0.42
CA ALA A 70 11.23 -23.16 -0.41
C ALA A 70 11.64 -24.50 0.22
N GLU A 71 11.46 -25.61 -0.52
CA GLU A 71 11.66 -26.97 -0.02
C GLU A 71 13.08 -27.20 0.53
N ARG A 72 14.11 -26.78 -0.20
CA ARG A 72 15.51 -26.95 0.21
C ARG A 72 15.81 -26.23 1.53
N LEU A 73 15.33 -25.00 1.68
CA LEU A 73 15.50 -24.21 2.89
C LEU A 73 14.70 -24.81 4.07
N THR A 74 13.48 -25.27 3.80
CA THR A 74 12.65 -25.98 4.78
C THR A 74 13.37 -27.21 5.32
N LYS A 75 13.92 -28.05 4.44
CA LYS A 75 14.71 -29.23 4.84
C LYS A 75 15.96 -28.85 5.61
N HIS A 76 16.66 -27.79 5.19
CA HIS A 76 17.88 -27.33 5.85
C HIS A 76 17.63 -26.84 7.29
N LEU A 77 16.53 -26.12 7.53
CA LEU A 77 16.17 -25.61 8.86
C LEU A 77 15.50 -26.66 9.76
N GLY A 78 14.97 -27.75 9.18
CA GLY A 78 14.38 -28.87 9.94
C GLY A 78 13.11 -28.53 10.73
N GLY A 79 12.47 -27.40 10.45
CA GLY A 79 11.34 -26.87 11.21
C GLY A 79 10.09 -26.61 10.36
N ALA A 80 9.48 -25.44 10.57
CA ALA A 80 8.29 -25.04 9.83
C ALA A 80 8.54 -24.94 8.31
N LYS A 81 7.45 -25.08 7.52
CA LYS A 81 7.50 -24.86 6.07
C LYS A 81 7.81 -23.40 5.74
N ILE A 82 8.82 -23.17 4.91
CA ILE A 82 9.21 -21.84 4.48
C ILE A 82 8.59 -21.50 3.13
N TYR A 83 7.92 -20.36 3.06
CA TYR A 83 7.35 -19.81 1.83
C TYR A 83 7.87 -18.40 1.56
N PHE A 84 8.17 -18.11 0.30
CA PHE A 84 8.54 -16.76 -0.15
C PHE A 84 7.41 -16.13 -0.93
N LYS A 85 6.97 -14.95 -0.49
CA LYS A 85 6.09 -14.09 -1.29
C LYS A 85 6.94 -13.39 -2.35
N ARG A 86 6.82 -13.80 -3.61
CA ARG A 86 7.76 -13.46 -4.68
C ARG A 86 7.56 -12.06 -5.28
N GLU A 87 7.58 -11.01 -4.46
CA GLU A 87 7.52 -9.62 -4.93
C GLU A 87 8.75 -9.18 -5.76
N ASP A 88 9.81 -9.98 -5.74
CA ASP A 88 10.96 -9.86 -6.66
C ASP A 88 10.59 -10.10 -8.13
N LEU A 89 9.44 -10.74 -8.39
CA LEU A 89 8.94 -11.00 -9.76
C LEU A 89 8.07 -9.87 -10.32
N ASN A 90 7.76 -8.85 -9.54
CA ASN A 90 7.08 -7.67 -10.08
C ASN A 90 7.95 -7.04 -11.18
N HIS A 91 7.31 -6.40 -12.16
CA HIS A 91 8.02 -5.51 -13.08
C HIS A 91 8.87 -4.51 -12.26
N THR A 92 10.10 -4.23 -12.70
CA THR A 92 11.19 -3.53 -11.96
C THR A 92 11.88 -4.30 -10.83
N GLY A 93 11.40 -5.50 -10.46
CA GLY A 93 12.05 -6.39 -9.49
C GLY A 93 11.82 -6.04 -8.02
N ALA A 94 10.87 -5.16 -7.71
CA ALA A 94 10.61 -4.72 -6.33
C ALA A 94 9.12 -4.50 -6.05
N HIS A 95 8.73 -4.65 -4.78
CA HIS A 95 7.36 -4.35 -4.31
C HIS A 95 6.99 -2.85 -4.41
N LYS A 96 7.98 -1.95 -4.55
CA LYS A 96 7.76 -0.49 -4.57
C LYS A 96 6.90 -0.04 -5.75
N ILE A 97 6.97 -0.74 -6.87
CA ILE A 97 6.18 -0.41 -8.07
C ILE A 97 4.66 -0.42 -7.78
N ASN A 98 4.19 -1.26 -6.85
CA ASN A 98 2.79 -1.29 -6.44
C ASN A 98 2.31 0.09 -5.98
N ASN A 99 3.12 0.75 -5.14
CA ASN A 99 2.85 2.10 -4.65
C ASN A 99 3.04 3.13 -5.78
N THR A 100 4.14 3.04 -6.53
CA THR A 100 4.46 4.00 -7.58
C THR A 100 3.36 4.09 -8.65
N ILE A 101 2.77 2.95 -9.07
CA ILE A 101 1.65 2.94 -10.02
C ILE A 101 0.43 3.65 -9.43
N GLY A 102 0.06 3.35 -8.18
CA GLY A 102 -1.05 4.03 -7.50
C GLY A 102 -0.84 5.53 -7.38
N SER A 103 0.37 5.95 -6.97
CA SER A 103 0.74 7.36 -6.89
C SER A 103 0.73 8.03 -8.26
N ALA A 104 1.24 7.39 -9.30
CA ALA A 104 1.24 7.93 -10.66
C ALA A 104 -0.19 8.13 -11.20
N LEU A 105 -1.09 7.16 -10.97
CA LEU A 105 -2.51 7.30 -11.31
C LEU A 105 -3.17 8.44 -10.55
N LEU A 106 -2.83 8.61 -9.27
CA LEU A 106 -3.33 9.73 -8.47
C LEU A 106 -2.82 11.08 -9.01
N THR A 107 -1.55 11.16 -9.42
CA THR A 107 -0.97 12.34 -10.08
C THR A 107 -1.70 12.67 -11.40
N LEU A 108 -2.01 11.66 -12.22
CA LEU A 108 -2.81 11.88 -13.44
C LEU A 108 -4.21 12.42 -13.11
N ARG A 109 -4.86 11.90 -12.06
CA ARG A 109 -6.16 12.41 -11.58
C ARG A 109 -6.07 13.85 -11.11
N MET A 110 -4.93 14.26 -10.54
CA MET A 110 -4.66 15.65 -10.14
C MET A 110 -4.49 16.60 -11.33
N GLY A 111 -4.38 16.10 -12.57
CA GLY A 111 -4.04 16.90 -13.74
C GLY A 111 -2.58 17.41 -13.69
N LYS A 112 -1.68 16.62 -13.11
CA LYS A 112 -0.26 16.93 -12.93
C LYS A 112 0.62 16.03 -13.78
#